data_AF-A0A7L2Y1C9-F1
#
_entry.id   AF-A0A7L2Y1C9-F1
#
_cell.length_a   1.000
_cell.length_b   1.000
_cell.length_c   1.000
_cell.angle_alpha   90.00
_cell.angle_beta   90.00
_cell.angle_gamma   90.00
#
_symmetry.space_group_name_H-M   'P 1'
#
loop_
_entity.id
_entity.type
_entity.pdbx_description
1 polymer ?
#
loop_
_entity_poly.entity_id
_entity_poly.type
_entity_poly.pdbx_seq_one_letter_code
_entity_poly.pdbx_strand_id
1 'polypeptide(L)'
;SLAADVDLHCFSHEGFGAGAGLRPEAIVQVALQVAFYRAHGSLCATCEPLSLRQVLPGCTDLVRPPGPPCLALAQALDHPEAQVRAGRALGGAGVGPGWLPAHAQVLSGRGPERHLQALRQAALSAGEPLPEIFLDPAYAQATHFRLCLLQVTPERTW
;
A
#
# COMPACT_ATOMS: atom_id res chain seq x y z
N SER A 1 2.32 -27.34 -12.74
CA SER A 1 1.28 -26.45 -13.31
C SER A 1 1.33 -25.13 -12.56
N LEU A 2 0.72 -24.05 -13.08
CA LEU A 2 0.65 -22.78 -12.34
C LEU A 2 0.05 -22.94 -10.93
N ALA A 3 -0.93 -23.83 -10.77
CA ALA A 3 -1.52 -24.12 -9.46
C ALA A 3 -0.55 -24.77 -8.45
N ALA A 4 0.50 -25.45 -8.92
CA ALA A 4 1.50 -26.08 -8.06
C ALA A 4 2.61 -25.11 -7.61
N ASP A 5 2.63 -23.89 -8.14
CA ASP A 5 3.61 -22.83 -7.85
C ASP A 5 2.97 -21.69 -7.03
N VAL A 6 1.85 -21.97 -6.37
CA VAL A 6 1.11 -21.02 -5.53
C VAL A 6 1.06 -21.55 -4.10
N ASP A 7 1.64 -20.78 -3.19
CA ASP A 7 1.52 -21.02 -1.75
C ASP A 7 0.39 -20.16 -1.16
N LEU A 8 -0.61 -20.82 -0.58
CA LEU A 8 -1.76 -20.17 0.04
C LEU A 8 -1.76 -20.37 1.56
N HIS A 9 -1.74 -19.26 2.29
CA HIS A 9 -1.88 -19.24 3.74
C HIS A 9 -3.15 -18.48 4.12
N CYS A 10 -4.06 -19.15 4.84
CA CYS A 10 -5.28 -18.54 5.38
C CYS A 10 -5.23 -18.65 6.91
N PHE A 11 -5.47 -17.54 7.60
CA PHE A 11 -5.47 -17.49 9.05
C PHE A 11 -6.53 -16.52 9.58
N SER A 12 -7.06 -16.84 10.76
CA SER A 12 -7.94 -15.97 11.52
C SER A 12 -7.14 -15.25 12.59
N HIS A 13 -7.41 -13.96 12.78
CA HIS A 13 -6.78 -13.15 13.82
C HIS A 13 -7.84 -12.65 14.81
N GLU A 14 -7.66 -12.99 16.09
CA GLU A 14 -8.62 -12.67 17.17
C GLU A 14 -8.11 -11.60 18.16
N GLY A 15 -6.90 -11.06 17.92
CA GLY A 15 -6.18 -10.23 18.89
C GLY A 15 -6.47 -8.72 18.84
N PHE A 16 -7.02 -8.20 17.74
CA PHE A 16 -7.48 -6.81 17.65
C PHE A 16 -8.58 -6.65 16.59
N GLY A 17 -9.49 -5.69 16.82
CA GLY A 17 -10.60 -5.37 15.94
C GLY A 17 -10.82 -3.85 15.83
N ALA A 18 -11.93 -3.44 15.21
CA ALA A 18 -12.29 -2.03 15.04
C ALA A 18 -12.68 -1.40 16.40
N GLY A 19 -11.69 -0.93 17.18
CA GLY A 19 -11.95 -0.41 18.54
C GLY A 19 -11.07 0.74 19.01
N ALA A 20 -10.03 1.14 18.27
CA ALA A 20 -9.00 2.07 18.76
C ALA A 20 -8.98 3.45 18.06
N GLY A 21 -10.04 3.82 17.32
CA GLY A 21 -10.10 5.09 16.56
C GLY A 21 -9.20 5.14 15.31
N LEU A 22 -8.36 4.14 15.11
CA LEU A 22 -7.54 3.94 13.91
C LEU A 22 -8.29 3.03 12.91
N ARG A 23 -8.13 3.32 11.61
CA ARG A 23 -8.70 2.46 10.56
C ARG A 23 -7.99 1.10 10.56
N PRO A 24 -8.71 -0.03 10.67
CA PRO A 24 -8.10 -1.37 10.65
C PRO A 24 -7.23 -1.63 9.42
N GLU A 25 -7.69 -1.17 8.25
CA GLU A 25 -6.98 -1.19 6.97
C GLU A 25 -5.56 -0.63 7.06
N ALA A 26 -5.45 0.58 7.61
CA ALA A 26 -4.18 1.27 7.72
C ALA A 26 -3.24 0.57 8.71
N ILE A 27 -3.79 -0.02 9.79
CA ILE A 27 -3.00 -0.82 10.73
C ILE A 27 -2.41 -2.04 10.01
N VAL A 28 -3.24 -2.79 9.27
CA VAL A 28 -2.81 -4.00 8.56
C VAL A 28 -1.76 -3.64 7.51
N GLN A 29 -1.97 -2.57 6.74
CA GLN A 29 -1.04 -2.12 5.72
C GLN A 29 0.34 -1.78 6.30
N VAL A 30 0.37 -1.04 7.42
CA VAL A 30 1.61 -0.70 8.12
C VAL A 30 2.25 -1.92 8.76
N ALA A 31 1.47 -2.81 9.37
CA ALA A 31 1.97 -4.04 9.98
C ALA A 31 2.66 -4.95 8.96
N LEU A 32 2.14 -5.03 7.73
CA LEU A 32 2.75 -5.80 6.65
C LEU A 32 4.06 -5.18 6.16
N GLN A 33 4.18 -3.84 6.13
CA GLN A 33 5.46 -3.19 5.86
C GLN A 33 6.51 -3.54 6.92
N VAL A 34 6.13 -3.51 8.19
CA VAL A 34 7.03 -3.86 9.31
C VAL A 34 7.42 -5.34 9.25
N ALA A 35 6.47 -6.24 9.01
CA ALA A 35 6.73 -7.67 8.89
C ALA A 35 7.69 -7.97 7.74
N PHE A 36 7.48 -7.32 6.59
CA PHE A 36 8.36 -7.44 5.43
C PHE A 36 9.76 -6.90 5.73
N TYR A 37 9.88 -5.74 6.38
CA TYR A 37 11.17 -5.19 6.80
C TYR A 37 11.94 -6.17 7.70
N ARG A 38 11.27 -6.79 8.67
CA ARG A 38 11.89 -7.77 9.57
C ARG A 38 12.35 -9.03 8.84
N ALA A 39 11.62 -9.46 7.81
CA ALA A 39 11.96 -10.64 7.03
C ALA A 39 13.10 -10.39 6.02
N HIS A 40 13.23 -9.16 5.50
CA HIS A 40 14.09 -8.88 4.35
C HIS A 40 15.14 -7.76 4.57
N GLY A 41 15.10 -7.05 5.70
CA GLY A 41 16.00 -5.94 6.02
C GLY A 41 15.69 -4.62 5.29
N SER A 42 14.64 -4.57 4.47
CA SER A 42 14.23 -3.36 3.73
C SER A 42 12.71 -3.32 3.55
N LEU A 43 12.17 -2.14 3.29
CA LEU A 43 10.80 -2.03 2.75
C LEU A 43 10.74 -2.52 1.29
N CYS A 44 9.53 -2.63 0.76
CA CYS A 44 9.29 -2.89 -0.66
C CYS A 44 8.26 -1.96 -1.27
N ALA A 45 8.25 -1.90 -2.60
CA ALA A 45 7.11 -1.34 -3.33
C ALA A 45 5.84 -2.12 -2.98
N THR A 46 4.81 -1.40 -2.58
CA THR A 46 3.53 -1.94 -2.15
C THR A 46 2.42 -1.11 -2.72
N CYS A 47 1.36 -1.78 -3.19
CA CYS A 47 0.16 -1.12 -3.67
C CYS A 47 -1.08 -1.69 -3.01
N GLU A 48 -2.09 -0.84 -2.96
CA GLU A 48 -3.46 -1.19 -2.66
C GLU A 48 -4.35 -0.60 -3.77
N PRO A 49 -5.13 -1.44 -4.48
CA PRO A 49 -6.04 -0.96 -5.49
C PRO A 49 -7.30 -0.39 -4.85
N LEU A 50 -7.63 0.85 -5.20
CA LEU A 50 -8.85 1.52 -4.78
C LEU A 50 -9.81 1.70 -5.95
N SER A 51 -11.06 1.31 -5.77
CA SER A 51 -12.11 1.53 -6.76
C SER A 51 -12.41 3.02 -6.88
N LEU A 52 -12.31 3.55 -8.10
CA LEU A 52 -12.66 4.93 -8.43
C LEU A 52 -14.15 5.11 -8.77
N ARG A 53 -15.01 4.13 -8.45
CA ARG A 53 -16.42 4.10 -8.89
C ARG A 53 -17.23 5.38 -8.66
N GLN A 54 -16.85 6.21 -7.68
CA GLN A 54 -17.52 7.47 -7.36
C GLN A 54 -17.21 8.59 -8.36
N VAL A 55 -16.04 8.56 -9.01
CA VAL A 55 -15.55 9.60 -9.92
C VAL A 55 -15.32 9.10 -11.34
N LEU A 56 -15.00 7.80 -11.48
CA LEU A 56 -14.71 7.15 -12.75
C LEU A 56 -15.16 5.68 -12.68
N PRO A 57 -16.41 5.38 -13.05
CA PRO A 57 -16.96 4.03 -13.01
C PRO A 57 -16.13 3.00 -13.78
N GLY A 58 -16.00 1.79 -13.24
CA GLY A 58 -15.22 0.70 -13.83
C GLY A 58 -13.69 0.88 -13.75
N CYS A 59 -13.21 1.97 -13.14
CA CYS A 59 -11.78 2.22 -13.00
C CYS A 59 -11.29 1.99 -11.56
N THR A 60 -10.00 1.69 -11.48
CA THR A 60 -9.23 1.56 -10.25
C THR A 60 -7.98 2.41 -10.40
N ASP A 61 -7.44 2.85 -9.27
CA ASP A 61 -6.12 3.45 -9.15
C ASP A 61 -5.43 2.89 -7.90
N LEU A 62 -4.13 3.09 -7.78
CA LEU A 62 -3.32 2.48 -6.73
C LEU A 62 -2.94 3.53 -5.68
N VAL A 63 -3.05 3.16 -4.42
CA VAL A 63 -2.49 3.90 -3.29
C VAL A 63 -1.29 3.13 -2.73
N ARG A 64 -0.30 3.88 -2.23
CA ARG A 64 0.91 3.33 -1.61
C ARG A 64 0.91 3.65 -0.12
N PRO A 65 1.42 2.75 0.75
CA PRO A 65 1.61 3.08 2.15
C PRO A 65 2.69 4.18 2.30
N PRO A 66 2.64 4.97 3.39
CA PRO A 66 3.63 6.01 3.64
C PRO A 66 4.99 5.39 4.02
N GLY A 67 5.90 5.31 3.04
CA GLY A 67 7.21 4.64 3.17
C GLY A 67 8.05 5.12 4.37
N PRO A 68 8.39 6.42 4.49
CA PRO A 68 9.27 6.89 5.56
C PRO A 68 8.71 6.62 6.97
N PRO A 69 7.41 6.87 7.26
CA PRO A 69 6.83 6.45 8.53
C PRO A 69 6.84 4.93 8.78
N CYS A 70 6.55 4.12 7.76
CA CYS A 70 6.64 2.66 7.88
C CYS A 70 8.06 2.20 8.23
N LEU A 71 9.08 2.79 7.60
CA LEU A 71 10.49 2.47 7.89
C LEU A 71 10.88 2.86 9.32
N ALA A 72 10.53 4.09 9.73
CA ALA A 72 10.83 4.57 11.07
C ALA A 72 10.17 3.70 12.14
N LEU A 73 8.93 3.26 11.91
CA LEU A 73 8.24 2.35 12.81
C LEU A 73 8.91 0.97 12.84
N ALA A 74 9.28 0.42 11.69
CA ALA A 74 9.93 -0.90 11.63
C ALA A 74 11.25 -0.90 12.40
N GLN A 75 12.09 0.12 12.17
CA GLN A 75 13.36 0.31 12.89
C GLN A 75 13.13 0.50 14.39
N ALA A 76 12.16 1.33 14.78
CA ALA A 76 11.84 1.54 16.18
C ALA A 76 11.39 0.25 16.88
N LEU A 77 10.56 -0.56 16.22
CA LEU A 77 10.03 -1.81 16.78
C LEU A 77 11.09 -2.90 16.98
N ASP A 78 12.26 -2.77 16.36
CA ASP A 78 13.38 -3.70 16.54
C ASP A 78 14.30 -3.34 17.72
N HIS A 79 14.01 -2.22 18.43
CA HIS A 79 14.69 -1.85 19.67
C HIS A 79 13.86 -2.25 20.92
N PRO A 80 14.40 -3.06 21.86
CA PRO A 80 13.66 -3.58 23.02
C PRO A 80 13.01 -2.51 23.90
N GLU A 81 13.66 -1.35 24.04
CA GLU A 81 13.17 -0.23 24.87
C GLU A 81 12.02 0.56 24.22
N ALA A 82 11.77 0.36 22.93
CA ALA A 82 10.83 1.15 22.15
C ALA A 82 9.43 0.54 22.08
N GLN A 83 9.23 -0.73 22.49
CA GLN A 83 7.95 -1.43 22.39
C GLN A 83 6.80 -0.73 23.15
N VAL A 84 7.10 -0.09 24.29
CA VAL A 84 6.11 0.68 25.08
C VAL A 84 5.75 2.03 24.43
N ARG A 85 6.67 2.63 23.64
CA ARG A 85 6.40 3.85 22.86
C ARG A 85 5.78 3.57 21.49
N ALA A 86 5.99 2.37 20.94
CA ALA A 86 5.57 2.01 19.60
C ALA A 86 4.04 2.00 19.40
N GLY A 87 3.26 1.69 20.45
CA GLY A 87 1.80 1.81 20.41
C GLY A 87 1.30 3.24 20.16
N ARG A 88 2.01 4.26 20.68
CA ARG A 88 1.73 5.68 20.36
C ARG A 88 2.28 6.07 18.99
N ALA A 89 3.39 5.47 18.55
CA ALA A 89 3.96 5.68 17.23
C ALA A 89 3.07 5.12 16.11
N LEU A 90 2.36 4.00 16.31
CA LEU A 90 1.37 3.47 15.37
C LEU A 90 0.22 4.46 15.10
N GLY A 91 -0.27 5.13 16.16
CA GLY A 91 -1.30 6.15 16.03
C GLY A 91 -0.82 7.48 15.46
N GLY A 92 0.43 7.88 15.76
CA GLY A 92 0.98 9.19 15.36
C GLY A 92 1.79 9.21 14.07
N ALA A 93 2.48 8.13 13.70
CA ALA A 93 3.46 8.13 12.62
C ALA A 93 2.89 7.66 11.28
N GLY A 94 2.09 6.59 11.23
CA GLY A 94 1.75 5.93 9.95
C GLY A 94 0.33 6.15 9.43
N VAL A 95 -0.68 6.21 10.30
CA VAL A 95 -2.09 6.07 9.88
C VAL A 95 -2.80 7.40 9.64
N GLY A 96 -2.42 8.48 10.34
CA GLY A 96 -3.09 9.77 10.22
C GLY A 96 -2.53 10.66 9.10
N PRO A 97 -1.29 11.15 9.21
CA PRO A 97 -0.82 12.28 8.39
C PRO A 97 -0.55 11.94 6.92
N GLY A 98 -0.08 10.73 6.61
CA GLY A 98 0.28 10.33 5.24
C GLY A 98 -0.78 9.48 4.54
N TRP A 99 -1.43 8.58 5.28
CA TRP A 99 -2.34 7.59 4.70
C TRP A 99 -3.68 8.18 4.25
N LEU A 100 -4.34 8.97 5.12
CA LEU A 100 -5.66 9.54 4.83
C LEU A 100 -5.64 10.50 3.63
N PRO A 101 -4.68 11.46 3.52
CA PRO A 101 -4.63 12.34 2.36
C PRO A 101 -4.35 11.60 1.06
N ALA A 102 -3.46 10.58 1.08
CA ALA A 102 -3.17 9.78 -0.12
C ALA A 102 -4.40 9.00 -0.59
N HIS A 103 -5.15 8.38 0.33
CA HIS A 103 -6.40 7.69 0.01
C HIS A 103 -7.44 8.67 -0.55
N ALA A 104 -7.63 9.81 0.12
CA ALA A 104 -8.57 10.83 -0.35
C ALA A 104 -8.20 11.37 -1.74
N GLN A 105 -6.91 11.57 -2.01
CA GLN A 105 -6.41 11.97 -3.32
C GLN A 105 -6.76 10.94 -4.38
N VAL A 106 -6.45 9.66 -4.15
CA VAL A 106 -6.74 8.58 -5.10
C VAL A 106 -8.24 8.44 -5.31
N LEU A 107 -9.05 8.37 -4.25
CA LEU A 107 -10.53 8.24 -4.34
C LEU A 107 -11.19 9.44 -5.04
N SER A 108 -10.56 10.61 -5.01
CA SER A 108 -11.00 11.78 -5.78
C SER A 108 -10.59 11.76 -7.26
N GLY A 109 -9.98 10.67 -7.73
CA GLY A 109 -9.53 10.50 -9.12
C GLY A 109 -8.24 11.23 -9.45
N ARG A 110 -7.48 11.66 -8.44
CA ARG A 110 -6.24 12.44 -8.58
C ARG A 110 -4.99 11.65 -8.17
N GLY A 111 -5.09 10.32 -8.20
CA GLY A 111 -3.98 9.45 -7.86
C GLY A 111 -2.89 9.47 -8.95
N PRO A 112 -1.62 9.29 -8.56
CA PRO A 112 -0.50 9.40 -9.49
C PRO A 112 -0.32 8.15 -10.37
N GLU A 113 -0.68 6.95 -9.89
CA GLU A 113 -0.32 5.68 -10.53
C GLU A 113 -1.05 5.49 -11.85
N ARG A 114 -2.38 5.66 -11.86
CA ARG A 114 -3.16 5.65 -13.09
C ARG A 114 -2.71 6.73 -14.08
N HIS A 115 -2.34 7.91 -13.59
CA HIS A 115 -1.87 9.01 -14.45
C HIS A 115 -0.55 8.64 -15.13
N LEU A 116 0.43 8.15 -14.38
CA LEU A 116 1.71 7.69 -14.93
C LEU A 116 1.53 6.53 -15.92
N GLN A 117 0.63 5.58 -15.61
CA GLN A 117 0.27 4.51 -16.53
C GLN A 117 -0.36 5.04 -17.82
N ALA A 118 -1.26 6.02 -17.74
CA ALA A 118 -1.90 6.64 -18.90
C ALA A 118 -0.90 7.38 -19.79
N LEU A 119 0.04 8.14 -19.20
CA LEU A 119 1.11 8.83 -19.93
C LEU A 119 2.01 7.84 -20.66
N ARG A 120 2.44 6.76 -19.99
CA ARG A 120 3.21 5.68 -20.61
C ARG A 120 2.46 5.06 -21.78
N GLN A 121 1.18 4.74 -21.58
CA GLN A 121 0.36 4.13 -22.63
C GLN A 121 0.11 5.08 -23.81
N ALA A 122 -0.06 6.38 -23.56
CA ALA A 122 -0.25 7.38 -24.60
C ALA A 122 0.98 7.47 -25.53
N ALA A 123 2.19 7.54 -24.97
CA ALA A 123 3.42 7.55 -25.75
C ALA A 123 3.56 6.28 -26.61
N LEU A 124 3.30 5.11 -26.02
CA LEU A 124 3.33 3.83 -26.74
C LEU A 124 2.31 3.79 -27.89
N SER A 125 1.08 4.22 -27.63
CA SER A 125 0.01 4.23 -28.64
C SER A 125 0.28 5.23 -29.77
N ALA A 126 1.00 6.32 -29.48
CA ALA A 126 1.42 7.31 -30.47
C ALA A 126 2.67 6.88 -31.27
N GLY A 127 3.35 5.80 -30.88
CA GLY A 127 4.64 5.40 -31.46
C GLY A 127 5.78 6.35 -31.10
N GLU A 128 5.60 7.16 -30.05
CA GLU A 128 6.60 8.09 -29.55
C GLU A 128 7.63 7.37 -28.66
N PRO A 129 8.87 7.89 -28.58
CA PRO A 129 9.82 7.38 -27.62
C PRO A 129 9.26 7.51 -26.19
N LEU A 130 9.49 6.51 -25.36
CA LEU A 130 9.09 6.56 -23.97
C LEU A 130 9.82 7.70 -23.24
N PRO A 131 9.10 8.55 -22.48
CA PRO A 131 9.73 9.51 -21.59
C PRO A 131 10.75 8.85 -20.65
N GLU A 132 11.87 9.53 -20.40
CA GLU A 132 13.02 8.99 -19.66
C GLU A 132 12.65 8.44 -18.28
N ILE A 133 11.66 9.04 -17.60
CA ILE A 133 11.16 8.56 -16.31
C ILE A 133 10.71 7.09 -16.36
N PHE A 134 10.17 6.62 -17.49
CA PHE A 134 9.71 5.23 -17.64
C PHE A 134 10.84 4.26 -17.98
N LEU A 135 12.03 4.78 -18.28
CA LEU A 135 13.26 4.03 -18.52
C LEU A 135 14.15 3.97 -17.28
N ASP A 136 13.87 4.81 -16.28
CA ASP A 136 14.62 4.87 -15.03
C ASP A 136 14.48 3.56 -14.22
N PRO A 137 15.60 2.92 -13.81
CA PRO A 137 15.58 1.78 -12.89
C PRO A 137 14.79 2.03 -11.60
N ALA A 138 14.74 3.26 -11.12
CA ALA A 138 13.95 3.64 -9.95
C ALA A 138 12.44 3.52 -10.22
N TYR A 139 11.96 3.87 -11.41
CA TYR A 139 10.56 3.64 -11.80
C TYR A 139 10.25 2.15 -11.89
N ALA A 140 11.16 1.36 -12.48
CA ALA A 140 11.03 -0.09 -12.54
C ALA A 140 10.95 -0.70 -11.12
N GLN A 141 11.83 -0.28 -10.21
CA GLN A 141 11.82 -0.72 -8.81
C GLN A 141 10.56 -0.26 -8.07
N ALA A 142 10.11 0.98 -8.28
CA ALA A 142 8.93 1.53 -7.62
C ALA A 142 7.63 0.86 -8.10
N THR A 143 7.56 0.37 -9.34
CA THR A 143 6.36 -0.28 -9.90
C THR A 143 6.40 -1.81 -9.83
N HIS A 144 7.51 -2.39 -9.36
CA HIS A 144 7.62 -3.82 -9.08
C HIS A 144 7.07 -4.15 -7.69
N PHE A 145 5.75 -4.18 -7.57
CA PHE A 145 5.06 -4.42 -6.30
C PHE A 145 5.30 -5.83 -5.76
N ARG A 146 6.03 -5.94 -4.65
CA ARG A 146 6.26 -7.21 -3.94
C ARG A 146 5.14 -7.54 -2.95
N LEU A 147 4.36 -6.53 -2.57
CA LEU A 147 3.13 -6.69 -1.79
C LEU A 147 1.98 -5.99 -2.52
N CYS A 148 0.90 -6.72 -2.75
CA CYS A 148 -0.36 -6.19 -3.27
C CYS A 148 -1.43 -6.51 -2.23
N LEU A 149 -2.05 -5.48 -1.68
CA LEU A 149 -2.98 -5.60 -0.56
C LEU A 149 -4.38 -5.24 -1.02
N LEU A 150 -5.37 -6.01 -0.62
CA LEU A 150 -6.77 -5.73 -0.93
C LEU A 150 -7.61 -5.93 0.32
N GLN A 151 -8.31 -4.87 0.73
CA GLN A 151 -9.35 -5.01 1.72
C GLN A 151 -10.65 -5.48 1.07
N VAL A 152 -11.15 -6.62 1.54
CA VAL A 152 -12.48 -7.12 1.20
C VAL A 152 -13.34 -7.03 2.45
N THR A 153 -14.31 -6.13 2.44
CA THR A 153 -15.34 -6.08 3.48
C THR A 153 -16.49 -6.99 3.05
N PRO A 154 -16.99 -7.89 3.91
CA PRO A 154 -18.18 -8.67 3.59
C PRO A 154 -19.34 -7.73 3.28
N GLU A 155 -20.19 -8.13 2.33
CA GLU A 155 -21.47 -7.44 2.13
C GLU A 155 -22.24 -7.46 3.46
N ARG A 156 -22.84 -6.34 3.82
CA ARG A 156 -23.81 -6.31 4.92
C ARG A 156 -25.03 -7.08 4.45
N THR A 157 -25.04 -8.40 4.64
CA THR A 157 -26.28 -9.17 4.61
C THR A 157 -27.14 -8.67 5.77
N TRP A 158 -28.27 -8.08 5.42
CA TRP A 158 -29.35 -7.54 6.25
C TRP A 158 -29.72 -8.44 7.43
#